data_AF-A0A8K0Y4W6-F1
#
_entry.id   AF-A0A8K0Y4W6-F1
#
_cell.length_a   1.000
_cell.length_b   1.000
_cell.length_c   1.000
_cell.angle_alpha   90.00
_cell.angle_beta   90.00
_cell.angle_gamma   90.00
#
_symmetry.space_group_name_H-M   'P 1'
#
loop_
_entity.id
_entity.type
_entity.pdbx_description
1 polymer ?
#
loop_
_entity_poly.entity_id
_entity_poly.type
_entity_poly.pdbx_seq_one_letter_code
_entity_poly.pdbx_strand_id
1 'polypeptide(L)'
;MDETLWINNNKDQAITIFNEQLGNLTGKTLPVGELDEAFSRMDITYDPVESSLYQSANAAYGLGFLGNQNARPVWNIRSNSSKSSVD
;
A
#
# COMPACT_ATOMS: atom_id res chain seq x y z
N MET A 1 8.63 4.90 13.10
CA MET A 1 8.50 6.30 12.60
C MET A 1 9.86 6.84 12.24
N ASP A 2 10.85 6.64 13.12
CA ASP A 2 12.23 7.08 12.90
C ASP A 2 12.83 6.53 11.60
N GLU A 3 12.60 5.24 11.32
CA GLU A 3 13.07 4.57 10.11
C GLU A 3 12.43 5.12 8.84
N THR A 4 11.13 5.41 8.87
CA THR A 4 10.40 6.03 7.77
C THR A 4 10.99 7.41 7.44
N LEU A 5 11.26 8.21 8.48
CA LEU A 5 11.85 9.54 8.31
C LEU A 5 13.29 9.43 7.79
N TRP A 6 14.06 8.48 8.31
CA TRP A 6 15.42 8.22 7.85
C TRP A 6 15.45 7.84 6.37
N ILE A 7 14.57 6.94 5.90
CA ILE A 7 14.51 6.54 4.49
C ILE A 7 14.20 7.75 3.59
N ASN A 8 13.21 8.56 3.97
CA ASN A 8 12.83 9.73 3.18
C ASN A 8 13.94 10.79 3.11
N ASN A 9 14.75 10.93 4.18
CA ASN A 9 15.87 11.86 4.22
C ASN A 9 17.16 11.33 3.60
N ASN A 10 17.25 10.01 3.33
CA ASN A 10 18.45 9.34 2.83
C ASN A 10 18.12 8.43 1.63
N LYS A 11 17.30 8.90 0.68
CA LYS A 11 16.75 8.06 -0.42
C LYS A 11 17.84 7.31 -1.21
N ASP A 12 18.92 7.97 -1.61
CA ASP A 12 20.01 7.33 -2.38
C ASP A 12 20.65 6.15 -1.62
N GLN A 13 20.91 6.35 -0.31
CA GLN A 13 21.46 5.31 0.54
C GLN A 13 20.43 4.19 0.76
N ALA A 14 19.17 4.54 1.00
CA ALA A 14 18.10 3.58 1.20
C ALA A 14 17.85 2.71 -0.05
N ILE A 15 17.90 3.29 -1.25
CA ILE A 15 17.78 2.58 -2.53
C ILE A 15 18.93 1.58 -2.72
N THR A 16 20.15 2.01 -2.39
CA THR A 16 21.33 1.14 -2.47
C THR A 16 21.18 -0.07 -1.56
N ILE A 17 20.84 0.16 -0.28
CA ILE A 17 20.60 -0.91 0.70
C ILE A 17 19.45 -1.81 0.24
N PHE A 18 18.36 -1.24 -0.26
CA PHE A 18 17.22 -1.99 -0.77
C PHE A 18 17.65 -2.96 -1.89
N ASN A 19 18.42 -2.48 -2.87
CA ASN A 19 18.82 -3.29 -4.02
C ASN A 19 19.80 -4.41 -3.63
N GLU A 20 20.70 -4.14 -2.67
CA GLU A 20 21.57 -5.17 -2.08
C GLU A 20 20.77 -6.26 -1.37
N GLN A 21 19.80 -5.88 -0.52
CA GLN A 21 18.97 -6.84 0.19
C GLN A 21 18.03 -7.62 -0.74
N LEU A 22 17.53 -6.98 -1.79
CA LEU A 22 16.78 -7.66 -2.84
C LEU A 22 17.62 -8.75 -3.51
N GLY A 23 18.88 -8.45 -3.81
CA GLY A 23 19.86 -9.42 -4.31
C GLY A 23 20.08 -10.59 -3.36
N ASN A 24 20.26 -10.30 -2.07
CA ASN A 24 20.46 -11.34 -1.05
C ASN A 24 19.25 -12.28 -0.90
N LEU A 25 18.03 -11.73 -0.95
CA LEU A 25 16.80 -12.48 -0.75
C LEU A 25 16.33 -13.24 -1.98
N THR A 26 16.55 -12.68 -3.18
CA THR A 26 15.96 -13.19 -4.43
C THR A 26 16.98 -13.69 -5.44
N GLY A 27 18.27 -13.42 -5.21
CA GLY A 27 19.35 -13.69 -6.16
C GLY A 27 19.41 -12.70 -7.33
N LYS A 28 18.59 -11.64 -7.33
CA LYS A 28 18.52 -10.65 -8.41
C LYS A 28 18.44 -9.23 -7.87
N THR A 29 19.06 -8.31 -8.59
CA THR A 29 18.95 -6.86 -8.38
C THR A 29 18.07 -6.24 -9.46
N LEU A 30 17.64 -5.01 -9.23
CA LEU A 30 17.03 -4.15 -10.23
C LEU A 30 18.09 -3.19 -10.80
N PRO A 31 17.96 -2.76 -12.07
CA PRO A 31 18.86 -1.75 -12.59
C PRO A 31 18.63 -0.40 -11.91
N VAL A 32 19.71 0.35 -11.73
CA VAL A 32 19.74 1.54 -10.87
C VAL A 32 18.82 2.65 -11.40
N GLY A 33 18.79 2.85 -12.72
CA GLY A 33 17.95 3.90 -13.32
C GLY A 33 16.45 3.71 -13.05
N GLU A 34 15.97 2.48 -13.05
CA GLU A 34 14.58 2.13 -12.73
C GLU A 34 14.26 2.37 -11.25
N LEU A 35 15.22 2.10 -10.37
CA LEU A 35 15.06 2.39 -8.94
C LEU A 35 15.06 3.90 -8.67
N ASP A 36 15.98 4.65 -9.28
CA ASP A 36 16.04 6.10 -9.13
C ASP A 36 14.73 6.76 -9.61
N GLU A 37 14.25 6.33 -10.77
CA GLU A 37 12.99 6.81 -11.34
C GLU A 37 11.81 6.47 -10.42
N ALA A 38 11.69 5.21 -9.96
CA ALA A 38 10.62 4.78 -9.07
C ALA A 38 10.60 5.52 -7.73
N PHE A 39 11.76 5.67 -7.09
CA PHE A 39 11.87 6.31 -5.78
C PHE A 39 11.76 7.83 -5.83
N SER A 40 12.06 8.47 -6.98
CA SER A 40 11.91 9.92 -7.15
C SER A 40 10.46 10.41 -6.94
N ARG A 41 9.46 9.55 -7.21
CA ARG A 41 8.03 9.85 -7.05
C ARG A 41 7.38 9.22 -5.81
N MET A 42 8.15 8.52 -4.98
CA MET A 42 7.64 7.75 -3.86
C MET A 42 8.07 8.36 -2.53
N ASP A 43 7.11 8.52 -1.62
CA ASP A 43 7.36 8.86 -0.22
C ASP A 43 6.93 7.70 0.68
N ILE A 44 7.81 7.31 1.60
CA ILE A 44 7.50 6.25 2.56
C ILE A 44 6.66 6.85 3.68
N THR A 45 5.55 6.20 4.01
CA THR A 45 4.67 6.61 5.12
C THR A 45 4.45 5.46 6.09
N TYR A 46 4.39 5.78 7.38
CA TYR A 46 3.94 4.84 8.42
C TYR A 46 2.42 4.92 8.64
N ASP A 47 1.79 6.01 8.18
CA ASP A 47 0.36 6.28 8.32
C ASP A 47 -0.25 6.40 6.91
N PRO A 48 -0.62 5.28 6.29
CA PRO A 48 -1.21 5.28 4.96
C PRO A 48 -2.65 5.81 5.00
N VAL A 49 -3.08 6.43 3.90
CA VAL A 49 -4.45 6.92 3.76
C VAL A 49 -5.42 5.75 3.62
N GLU A 50 -6.04 5.32 4.72
CA GLU A 50 -6.95 4.16 4.78
C GLU A 50 -8.09 4.25 3.74
N SER A 51 -8.63 5.45 3.52
CA SER A 51 -9.71 5.66 2.55
C SER A 51 -9.30 5.34 1.12
N SER A 52 -8.04 5.56 0.74
CA SER A 52 -7.52 5.25 -0.60
C SER A 52 -7.51 3.74 -0.87
N LEU A 53 -7.24 2.92 0.15
CA LEU A 53 -7.31 1.46 0.05
C LEU A 53 -8.74 1.00 -0.27
N TYR A 54 -9.73 1.46 0.50
CA TYR A 54 -11.12 1.07 0.26
C TYR A 54 -11.66 1.64 -1.04
N GLN A 55 -11.27 2.84 -1.45
CA GLN A 55 -11.69 3.41 -2.72
C GLN A 55 -11.22 2.53 -3.89
N SER A 56 -9.95 2.13 -3.88
CA SER A 56 -9.36 1.26 -4.90
C SER A 56 -10.05 -0.11 -4.92
N ALA A 57 -10.29 -0.70 -3.74
CA ALA A 57 -10.91 -2.00 -3.65
C ALA A 57 -12.40 -1.99 -4.03
N ASN A 58 -13.16 -0.93 -3.68
CA ASN A 58 -14.54 -0.78 -4.13
C ASN A 58 -14.65 -0.55 -5.64
N ALA A 59 -13.70 0.18 -6.25
CA ALA A 59 -13.63 0.32 -7.70
C ALA A 59 -13.39 -1.04 -8.38
N ALA A 60 -12.43 -1.83 -7.88
CA ALA A 60 -12.16 -3.17 -8.38
C ALA A 60 -13.36 -4.13 -8.21
N TYR A 61 -14.09 -4.03 -7.10
CA TYR A 61 -15.34 -4.76 -6.88
C TYR A 61 -16.42 -4.35 -7.90
N GLY A 62 -16.62 -3.04 -8.13
CA GLY A 62 -17.58 -2.54 -9.12
C GLY A 62 -17.27 -2.98 -10.55
N LEU A 63 -15.99 -3.23 -10.86
CA LEU A 63 -15.54 -3.80 -12.13
C LEU A 63 -15.58 -5.34 -12.17
N GLY A 64 -15.94 -6.00 -11.08
CA GLY A 64 -16.04 -7.47 -10.99
C GLY A 64 -14.73 -8.21 -10.71
N PHE A 65 -13.62 -7.52 -10.45
CA PHE A 65 -12.32 -8.15 -10.21
C PHE A 65 -12.21 -8.85 -8.84
N LEU A 66 -13.05 -8.47 -7.87
CA LEU A 66 -12.98 -9.00 -6.48
C LEU A 66 -14.11 -9.99 -6.14
N GLY A 67 -14.87 -10.47 -7.13
CA GLY A 67 -15.98 -11.40 -6.91
C GLY A 67 -17.11 -10.77 -6.08
N ASN A 68 -17.61 -11.50 -5.08
CA ASN A 68 -18.85 -11.21 -4.37
C ASN A 68 -18.67 -10.48 -3.02
N GLN A 69 -17.44 -10.21 -2.58
CA GLN A 69 -17.18 -9.44 -1.36
C GLN A 69 -16.77 -8.00 -1.68
N ASN A 70 -17.53 -7.05 -1.16
CA ASN A 70 -17.17 -5.63 -1.22
C ASN A 70 -16.13 -5.29 -0.15
N ALA A 71 -15.19 -4.42 -0.49
CA ALA A 71 -14.18 -3.95 0.45
C ALA A 71 -14.76 -2.80 1.28
N ARG A 72 -15.28 -3.14 2.46
CA ARG A 72 -15.76 -2.17 3.43
C ARG A 72 -14.96 -2.25 4.72
N PRO A 73 -14.68 -1.11 5.39
CA PRO A 73 -14.09 -1.14 6.72
C PRO A 73 -14.97 -1.96 7.67
N VAL A 74 -14.36 -2.86 8.44
CA VAL A 74 -15.05 -3.80 9.34
C VAL A 74 -15.91 -3.07 10.38
N TRP A 75 -15.52 -1.85 10.78
CA TRP A 75 -16.30 -1.01 11.68
C TRP A 75 -17.63 -0.52 11.08
N ASN A 76 -17.75 -0.39 9.75
CA ASN A 76 -19.01 -0.02 9.08
C ASN A 76 -19.98 -1.20 8.89
N ILE A 77 -19.55 -2.44 9.16
CA ILE A 77 -20.42 -3.62 9.02
C ILE A 77 -21.36 -3.74 10.23
N ARG A 78 -20.88 -3.40 11.43
CA ARG A 78 -21.65 -3.53 12.69
C ARG A 78 -22.74 -2.46 12.86
N SER A 79 -22.63 -1.32 12.18
CA SER A 79 -23.63 -0.24 12.26
C SER A 79 -24.86 -0.46 11.36
N ASN A 80 -24.76 -1.36 10.38
CA ASN A 80 -25.83 -1.61 9.41
C ASN A 80 -26.61 -2.92 9.70
N SER A 81 -26.05 -3.84 10.49
CA SER A 81 -26.75 -5.06 10.94
C SER A 81 -27.89 -4.79 11.94
N SER A 82 -27.97 -3.58 12.50
CA SER A 82 -29.06 -3.14 13.38
C SER A 82 -30.20 -2.40 12.65
N LYS A 83 -30.08 -2.18 11.33
CA LYS A 83 -31.10 -1.47 10.53
C LYS A 83 -31.92 -2.36 9.58
N SER A 84 -31.70 -3.67 9.56
CA SER A 84 -32.45 -4.61 8.71
C SER A 84 -33.52 -5.42 9.47
N SER A 85 -34.09 -4.87 10.54
CA SER A 85 -35.17 -5.53 11.29
C SER A 85 -36.29 -4.57 11.66
N VAL A 86 -36.72 -3.72 10.71
CA VAL A 86 -38.07 -3.12 10.73
C VAL A 86 -38.50 -2.95 9.27
N ASP A 87 -39.72 -3.41 8.98
CA ASP A 87 -40.47 -3.54 7.72
C ASP A 87 -40.36 -4.88 6.98
#